data_AF-A0A430US72-F1
#
_entry.id   AF-A0A430US72-F1
#
_cell.length_a   1.000
_cell.length_b   1.000
_cell.length_c   1.000
_cell.angle_alpha   90.00
_cell.angle_beta   90.00
_cell.angle_gamma   90.00
#
_symmetry.space_group_name_H-M   'P 1'
#
loop_
_entity.id
_entity.type
_entity.pdbx_description
1 polymer ?
#
loop_
_entity_poly.entity_id
_entity_poly.type
_entity_poly.pdbx_seq_one_letter_code
_entity_poly.pdbx_strand_id
1 'polypeptide(L)'
;VEGVGLARGERLLLERALANLLDNALRHAKTQVRIRVEEGALQVEDDGEGLPLPLEALAQPFRQGGPNRGSAGLGLYTAKRVAEAHGGRLLTCKTPLGGACLRLELPSAKEL
;
A
#
# COMPACT_ATOMS: atom_id res chain seq x y z
N VAL A 1 10.74 5.55 8.84
CA VAL A 1 10.96 5.55 7.38
C VAL A 1 12.42 5.22 7.13
N GLU A 2 12.71 4.28 6.23
CA GLU A 2 14.04 3.81 5.87
C GLU A 2 14.23 3.88 4.35
N GLY A 3 15.43 4.24 3.88
CA GLY A 3 15.78 4.24 2.45
C GLY A 3 15.31 5.48 1.67
N VAL A 4 15.69 5.51 0.39
CA VAL A 4 15.39 6.57 -0.58
C VAL A 4 15.28 5.95 -1.98
N GLY A 5 14.47 6.53 -2.85
CA GLY A 5 14.30 6.07 -4.22
C GLY A 5 13.44 7.01 -5.06
N LEU A 6 13.48 6.81 -6.37
CA LEU A 6 12.69 7.57 -7.34
C LEU A 6 11.81 6.62 -8.15
N ALA A 7 10.65 7.12 -8.57
CA ALA A 7 9.73 6.41 -9.45
C ALA A 7 9.07 7.41 -10.40
N ARG A 8 8.60 6.91 -11.55
CA ARG A 8 7.79 7.71 -12.48
C ARG A 8 6.32 7.66 -12.09
N GLY A 9 5.67 8.81 -12.09
CA GLY A 9 4.20 8.88 -12.03
C GLY A 9 3.64 10.26 -11.74
N GLU A 10 2.31 10.35 -11.76
CA GLU A 10 1.56 11.55 -11.40
C GLU A 10 1.55 11.69 -9.88
N ARG A 11 2.08 12.81 -9.40
CA ARG A 11 2.38 13.04 -7.98
C ARG A 11 1.14 12.89 -7.09
N LEU A 12 0.01 13.51 -7.45
CA LEU A 12 -1.18 13.51 -6.59
C LEU A 12 -1.80 12.12 -6.48
N LEU A 13 -1.80 11.35 -7.57
CA LEU A 13 -2.25 9.95 -7.56
C LEU A 13 -1.34 9.07 -6.70
N LEU A 14 -0.02 9.24 -6.78
CA LEU A 14 0.93 8.50 -5.95
C LEU A 14 0.81 8.88 -4.46
N GLU A 15 0.65 10.17 -4.15
CA GLU A 15 0.35 10.63 -2.78
C GLU A 15 -0.94 9.98 -2.25
N ARG A 16 -1.97 9.88 -3.10
CA ARG A 16 -3.22 9.21 -2.73
C ARG A 16 -3.03 7.71 -2.49
N ALA A 17 -2.26 7.01 -3.33
CA ALA A 17 -1.96 5.59 -3.13
C ALA A 17 -1.22 5.38 -1.80
N LEU A 18 -0.18 6.17 -1.54
CA LEU A 18 0.58 6.11 -0.28
C LEU A 18 -0.31 6.38 0.94
N ALA A 19 -1.15 7.41 0.89
CA ALA A 19 -2.08 7.72 1.97
C ALA A 19 -3.01 6.53 2.27
N ASN A 20 -3.54 5.86 1.25
CA ASN A 20 -4.39 4.68 1.45
C ASN A 20 -3.64 3.50 2.09
N LEU A 21 -2.37 3.28 1.71
CA LEU A 21 -1.54 2.22 2.30
C LEU A 21 -1.20 2.54 3.77
N LEU A 22 -0.89 3.79 4.06
CA LEU A 22 -0.60 4.25 5.41
C LEU A 22 -1.83 4.24 6.32
N ASP A 23 -2.99 4.68 5.83
CA ASP A 23 -4.24 4.61 6.58
C ASP A 23 -4.60 3.16 6.94
N ASN A 24 -4.35 2.22 6.03
CA ASN A 24 -4.52 0.80 6.29
C ASN A 24 -3.57 0.32 7.39
N ALA A 25 -2.28 0.62 7.27
CA ALA A 25 -1.29 0.21 8.27
C ALA A 25 -1.57 0.83 9.65
N LEU A 26 -1.86 2.14 9.72
CA LEU A 26 -2.15 2.83 10.97
C LEU A 26 -3.43 2.33 11.67
N ARG A 27 -4.42 1.88 10.90
CA ARG A 27 -5.66 1.31 11.45
C ARG A 27 -5.44 -0.07 12.09
N HIS A 28 -4.50 -0.84 11.56
CA HIS A 28 -4.32 -2.25 11.91
C HIS A 28 -3.06 -2.52 12.74
N ALA A 29 -2.11 -1.59 12.78
CA ALA A 29 -0.93 -1.67 13.62
C ALA A 29 -1.29 -1.74 15.10
N LYS A 30 -0.49 -2.47 15.87
CA LYS A 30 -0.58 -2.49 17.34
C LYS A 30 0.21 -1.34 17.93
N THR A 31 1.45 -1.16 17.48
CA THR A 31 2.37 -0.17 18.05
C THR A 31 3.26 0.52 17.02
N GLN A 32 3.49 -0.08 15.85
CA GLN A 32 4.47 0.46 14.90
C GLN A 32 4.06 0.26 13.44
N VAL A 33 4.40 1.27 12.64
CA VAL A 33 4.36 1.23 11.18
C VAL A 33 5.76 1.58 10.67
N ARG A 34 6.28 0.81 9.72
CA ARG A 34 7.56 1.04 9.05
C ARG A 34 7.32 1.28 7.56
N ILE A 35 8.03 2.26 7.01
CA ILE A 35 8.06 2.51 5.57
C ILE A 35 9.47 2.25 5.08
N ARG A 36 9.61 1.44 4.03
CA ARG A 36 10.88 1.24 3.32
C ARG A 36 10.76 1.75 1.89
N VAL A 37 11.74 2.53 1.45
CA VAL A 37 11.76 3.14 0.12
C VAL A 37 13.02 2.69 -0.62
N GLU A 38 12.84 2.29 -1.86
CA GLU A 38 13.90 1.93 -2.81
C GLU A 38 13.55 2.44 -4.21
N GLU A 39 14.48 2.34 -5.15
CA GLU A 39 14.21 2.74 -6.55
C GLU A 39 13.04 1.96 -7.13
N GLY A 40 12.03 2.68 -7.61
CA GLY A 40 10.82 2.05 -8.17
C GLY A 40 9.93 1.31 -7.17
N ALA A 41 10.17 1.37 -5.85
CA ALA A 41 9.27 0.69 -4.91
C ALA A 41 9.20 1.33 -3.52
N LEU A 42 8.06 1.14 -2.87
CA LEU A 42 7.80 1.50 -1.50
C LEU A 42 7.03 0.39 -0.78
N GLN A 43 7.43 0.08 0.45
CA GLN A 43 6.79 -0.89 1.32
C GLN A 43 6.22 -0.18 2.54
N VAL A 44 4.99 -0.51 2.91
CA VAL A 44 4.37 -0.14 4.18
C VAL A 44 4.16 -1.42 4.99
N GLU A 45 4.79 -1.48 6.16
CA GLU A 45 4.80 -2.62 7.06
C GLU A 45 4.17 -2.22 8.41
N ASP A 46 3.37 -3.10 9.01
CA ASP A 46 2.83 -2.93 10.36
C ASP A 46 3.08 -4.17 11.25
N ASP A 47 2.88 -4.01 12.56
CA ASP A 47 2.95 -5.07 13.57
C ASP A 47 1.56 -5.60 13.98
N GLY A 48 0.57 -5.44 13.11
CA GLY A 48 -0.80 -5.86 13.30
C GLY A 48 -1.01 -7.38 13.22
N GLU A 49 -2.24 -7.78 12.94
CA GLU A 49 -2.63 -9.19 12.75
C GLU A 49 -2.33 -9.72 11.33
N GLY A 50 -1.85 -8.85 10.44
CA GLY A 50 -1.70 -9.15 9.03
C GLY A 50 -2.99 -8.93 8.22
N LEU A 51 -2.99 -9.38 6.97
CA LEU A 51 -4.16 -9.27 6.10
C LEU A 51 -5.11 -10.45 6.35
N PRO A 52 -6.42 -10.21 6.60
CA PRO A 52 -7.37 -11.28 6.90
C PRO A 52 -7.78 -12.09 5.66
N LEU A 53 -7.51 -11.58 4.46
CA LEU A 53 -7.80 -12.20 3.18
C LEU A 53 -6.68 -11.88 2.18
N PRO A 54 -6.56 -12.63 1.07
CA PRO A 54 -5.63 -12.29 -0.01
C PRO A 54 -5.84 -10.85 -0.53
N LEU A 55 -4.76 -10.21 -0.97
CA LEU A 55 -4.78 -8.82 -1.44
C LEU A 55 -5.74 -8.64 -2.62
N GLU A 56 -5.81 -9.61 -3.52
CA GLU A 56 -6.70 -9.60 -4.69
C GLU A 56 -8.17 -9.51 -4.27
N ALA A 57 -8.47 -10.09 -3.12
CA ALA A 57 -9.77 -10.12 -2.49
C ALA A 57 -10.03 -8.76 -1.79
N LEU A 58 -9.08 -8.25 -1.01
CA LEU A 58 -9.21 -6.99 -0.27
C LEU A 58 -9.20 -5.74 -1.18
N ALA A 59 -8.52 -5.81 -2.32
CA ALA A 59 -8.43 -4.74 -3.31
C ALA A 59 -9.56 -4.81 -4.35
N GLN A 60 -10.74 -5.32 -3.99
CA GLN A 60 -11.96 -5.25 -4.79
C GLN A 60 -12.80 -4.03 -4.37
N PRO A 61 -13.49 -3.38 -5.31
CA PRO A 61 -14.36 -2.26 -4.97
C PRO A 61 -15.50 -2.71 -4.05
N PHE A 62 -15.90 -1.84 -3.11
CA PHE A 62 -17.09 -1.99 -2.25
C PHE A 62 -17.12 -3.18 -1.27
N ARG A 63 -15.99 -3.85 -1.01
CA ARG A 63 -15.99 -5.07 -0.18
C ARG A 63 -16.16 -4.83 1.34
N GLN A 64 -16.05 -3.59 1.83
CA GLN A 64 -16.42 -3.24 3.20
C GLN A 64 -17.78 -2.54 3.22
N GLY A 65 -18.85 -3.34 3.15
CA GLY A 65 -20.23 -2.92 3.40
C GLY A 65 -20.67 -3.40 4.78
N GLY A 66 -20.25 -2.70 5.83
CA GLY A 66 -20.72 -2.90 7.20
C GLY A 66 -21.13 -1.55 7.83
N PRO A 67 -22.02 -1.53 8.83
CA PRO A 67 -22.70 -0.31 9.31
C PRO A 67 -21.78 0.73 9.99
N ASN A 68 -20.52 0.42 10.27
CA ASN A 68 -19.57 1.40 10.83
C ASN A 68 -18.76 2.09 9.71
N ARG A 69 -19.17 3.33 9.41
CA ARG A 69 -18.57 4.24 8.44
C ARG A 69 -17.19 4.72 8.90
N GLY A 70 -16.15 4.36 8.16
CA GLY A 70 -14.81 4.95 8.27
C GLY A 70 -13.91 4.43 7.16
N SER A 71 -13.91 5.15 6.03
CA SER A 71 -13.37 4.77 4.71
C SER A 71 -14.07 3.55 4.10
N ALA A 72 -14.92 3.78 3.08
CA ALA A 72 -15.33 2.71 2.16
C ALA A 72 -14.08 1.89 1.80
N GLY A 73 -14.16 0.56 1.77
CA GLY A 73 -13.05 -0.40 1.52
C GLY A 73 -12.43 -0.31 0.12
N LEU A 74 -12.22 0.92 -0.34
CA LEU A 74 -11.65 1.36 -1.58
C LEU A 74 -10.16 1.69 -1.41
N GLY A 75 -9.62 1.81 -0.20
CA GLY A 75 -8.22 2.25 0.00
C GLY A 75 -7.21 1.37 -0.76
N LEU A 76 -7.24 0.06 -0.51
CA LEU A 76 -6.38 -0.90 -1.22
C LEU A 76 -6.72 -1.00 -2.71
N TYR A 77 -8.00 -0.88 -3.07
CA TYR A 77 -8.43 -0.81 -4.47
C TYR A 77 -7.81 0.42 -5.17
N THR A 78 -7.87 1.60 -4.57
CA THR A 78 -7.28 2.84 -5.09
C THR A 78 -5.77 2.71 -5.23
N ALA A 79 -5.07 2.21 -4.20
CA ALA A 79 -3.63 1.98 -4.28
C ALA A 79 -3.26 1.03 -5.43
N LYS A 80 -4.01 -0.08 -5.59
CA LYS A 80 -3.83 -1.01 -6.71
C LYS A 80 -4.07 -0.35 -8.06
N ARG A 81 -5.18 0.39 -8.22
CA ARG A 81 -5.51 1.08 -9.48
C ARG A 81 -4.50 2.15 -9.85
N VAL A 82 -4.00 2.89 -8.86
CA VAL A 82 -2.91 3.85 -9.09
C VAL A 82 -1.65 3.14 -9.55
N ALA A 83 -1.26 2.04 -8.89
CA ALA A 83 -0.09 1.26 -9.33
C ALA A 83 -0.23 0.80 -10.78
N GLU A 84 -1.36 0.16 -11.11
CA GLU A 84 -1.68 -0.33 -12.47
C GLU A 84 -1.68 0.79 -13.52
N ALA A 85 -2.24 1.96 -13.19
CA ALA A 85 -2.28 3.11 -14.09
C ALA A 85 -0.88 3.66 -14.41
N HIS A 86 0.11 3.40 -13.57
CA HIS A 86 1.51 3.79 -13.76
C HIS A 86 2.37 2.64 -14.33
N GLY A 87 1.78 1.53 -14.78
CA GLY A 87 2.52 0.36 -15.26
C GLY A 87 3.21 -0.44 -14.15
N GLY A 88 2.84 -0.18 -12.90
CA GLY A 88 3.32 -0.85 -11.71
C GLY A 88 2.34 -1.89 -11.18
N ARG A 89 2.55 -2.31 -9.92
CA ARG A 89 1.69 -3.29 -9.23
C ARG A 89 1.71 -3.11 -7.72
N LEU A 90 0.64 -3.54 -7.07
CA LEU A 90 0.55 -3.65 -5.62
C LEU A 90 0.64 -5.12 -5.21
N LEU A 91 1.54 -5.43 -4.29
CA LEU A 91 1.85 -6.79 -3.84
C LEU A 91 1.83 -6.89 -2.31
N THR A 92 1.85 -8.12 -1.82
CA THR A 92 2.15 -8.42 -0.41
C THR A 92 3.57 -8.96 -0.29
N CYS A 93 4.21 -8.68 0.83
CA CYS A 93 5.55 -9.15 1.16
C CYS A 93 5.59 -9.75 2.57
N LYS A 94 6.73 -10.30 2.96
CA LYS A 94 6.99 -10.68 4.35
C LYS A 94 7.60 -9.48 5.07
N THR A 95 7.22 -9.28 6.32
CA THR A 95 7.80 -8.29 7.22
C THR A 95 8.32 -8.96 8.49
N PRO A 96 9.48 -8.53 9.04
CA PRO A 96 9.90 -8.95 10.37
C PRO A 96 9.01 -8.42 11.50
N LEU A 97 8.10 -7.47 11.22
CA LEU A 97 7.16 -6.94 12.22
C LEU A 97 6.03 -7.90 12.57
N GLY A 98 5.80 -8.94 11.75
CA GLY A 98 4.78 -9.96 11.96
C GLY A 98 3.36 -9.59 11.53
N GLY A 99 3.10 -8.32 11.16
CA GLY A 99 1.82 -7.85 10.63
C GLY A 99 1.77 -7.85 9.10
N ALA A 100 1.08 -6.86 8.51
CA ALA A 100 0.96 -6.77 7.05
C ALA A 100 2.16 -6.06 6.42
N CYS A 101 2.48 -6.41 5.17
CA CYS A 101 3.48 -5.74 4.35
C CYS A 101 2.88 -5.54 2.96
N LEU A 102 2.58 -4.29 2.62
CA LEU A 102 2.05 -3.90 1.31
C LEU A 102 3.15 -3.20 0.53
N ARG A 103 3.46 -3.72 -0.66
CA ARG A 103 4.54 -3.23 -1.52
C ARG A 103 3.96 -2.65 -2.81
N LEU A 104 4.16 -1.35 -2.98
CA LEU A 104 3.86 -0.62 -4.21
C LEU A 104 5.11 -0.63 -5.10
N GLU A 105 5.02 -1.23 -6.27
CA GLU A 105 6.07 -1.22 -7.29
C GLU A 105 5.64 -0.32 -8.46
N LEU A 106 6.58 0.48 -8.97
CA LEU A 106 6.43 1.46 -10.03
C LEU A 106 7.66 1.40 -10.96
N PRO A 107 7.53 1.80 -12.23
CA PRO A 107 8.69 1.94 -13.10
C PRO A 107 9.74 2.91 -12.50
N SER A 108 11.01 2.48 -12.51
CA SER A 108 12.13 3.27 -12.01
C SER A 108 12.32 4.54 -12.83
N ALA A 109 12.75 5.62 -12.18
CA ALA A 109 13.08 6.85 -12.89
C ALA A 109 14.35 6.73 -13.75
N LYS A 110 15.23 5.74 -13.46
CA LYS A 110 16.59 5.60 -14.03
C LYS A 110 16.66 4.93 -15.41
N GLU A 111 15.56 4.45 -15.99
CA GLU A 111 15.58 3.92 -17.36
C GLU A 111 15.51 5.06 -18.40
N LEU A 112 16.67 5.65 -18.71
CA LEU A 112 17.00 6.34 -19.97
C LEU A 112 18.47 6.10 -20.32
#